data_AF-A0A7U6KPZ3-F1
#
_entry.id   AF-A0A7U6KPZ3-F1
#
_cell.length_a   1.000
_cell.length_b   1.000
_cell.length_c   1.000
_cell.angle_alpha   90.00
_cell.angle_beta   90.00
_cell.angle_gamma   90.00
#
_symmetry.space_group_name_H-M   'P 1'
#
loop_
_entity.id
_entity.type
_entity.pdbx_description
1 polymer ?
#
loop_
_entity_poly.entity_id
_entity_poly.type
_entity_poly.pdbx_seq_one_letter_code
_entity_poly.pdbx_strand_id
1 'polypeptide(L)'
;MPEIATLKDQYELLWQMPNNDGYLKLVAIMQKFVDQSISANTNYDPVRYAGGRVPMKILLKDLLNAYKMGVKTLYYHNTRDGANDAQADMEDDCAGGACKI
;
A
#
# COMPACT_ATOMS: atom_id res chain seq x y z
N MET A 1 2.24 -16.65 4.33
CA MET A 1 1.07 -16.60 3.43
C MET A 1 0.38 -17.96 3.44
N PRO A 2 -0.96 -18.04 3.38
CA PRO A 2 -1.67 -19.31 3.21
C PRO A 2 -1.19 -20.04 1.95
N GLU A 3 -1.12 -21.38 1.97
CA GLU A 3 -0.81 -22.23 0.81
C GLU A 3 0.42 -21.81 -0.03
N ILE A 4 1.45 -21.25 0.61
CA ILE A 4 2.61 -20.69 -0.10
C ILE A 4 3.37 -21.71 -0.96
N ALA A 5 3.39 -22.98 -0.56
CA ALA A 5 4.09 -24.03 -1.28
C ALA A 5 3.54 -24.24 -2.72
N THR A 6 2.25 -23.97 -2.93
CA THR A 6 1.55 -24.19 -4.20
C THR A 6 1.19 -22.89 -4.92
N LEU A 7 0.90 -21.81 -4.18
CA LEU A 7 0.34 -20.58 -4.74
C LEU A 7 1.36 -19.42 -4.83
N LYS A 8 2.64 -19.62 -4.50
CA LYS A 8 3.65 -18.55 -4.49
C LYS A 8 3.65 -17.68 -5.76
N ASP A 9 3.49 -18.31 -6.93
CA ASP A 9 3.58 -17.63 -8.23
C ASP A 9 2.23 -17.02 -8.67
N GLN A 10 1.15 -17.28 -7.91
CA GLN A 10 -0.18 -16.72 -8.13
C GLN A 10 -0.45 -15.50 -7.25
N TYR A 11 0.35 -15.27 -6.22
CA TYR A 11 0.21 -14.10 -5.36
C TYR A 11 0.83 -12.85 -6.02
N GLU A 12 0.05 -11.77 -6.02
CA GLU A 12 0.57 -10.42 -6.26
C GLU A 12 0.86 -9.77 -4.90
N LEU A 13 2.15 -9.53 -4.61
CA LEU A 13 2.59 -8.83 -3.41
C LEU A 13 2.40 -7.31 -3.56
N LEU A 14 2.28 -6.61 -2.43
CA LEU A 14 2.01 -5.17 -2.37
C LEU A 14 2.90 -4.35 -3.32
N TRP A 15 4.22 -4.57 -3.25
CA TRP A 15 5.19 -3.82 -4.03
C TRP A 15 5.45 -4.40 -5.42
N GLN A 16 4.77 -5.48 -5.81
CA GLN A 16 4.73 -5.95 -7.20
C GLN A 16 3.73 -5.14 -8.03
N MET A 17 2.64 -4.67 -7.41
CA MET A 17 1.64 -3.82 -8.06
C MET A 17 2.30 -2.59 -8.72
N PRO A 18 1.92 -2.23 -9.96
CA PRO A 18 2.52 -1.10 -10.66
C PRO A 18 2.04 0.27 -10.13
N ASN A 19 0.80 0.35 -9.64
CA ASN A 19 0.14 1.56 -9.13
C ASN A 19 -1.17 1.19 -8.40
N ASN A 20 -1.92 2.19 -7.92
CA ASN A 20 -3.18 2.00 -7.19
C ASN A 20 -4.43 1.77 -8.06
N ASP A 21 -4.37 1.93 -9.39
CA ASP A 21 -5.57 1.95 -10.25
C ASP A 21 -6.35 0.63 -10.21
N GLY A 22 -5.65 -0.52 -10.23
CA GLY A 22 -6.28 -1.85 -10.16
C GLY A 22 -6.99 -2.06 -8.82
N TYR A 23 -6.26 -1.82 -7.73
CA TYR A 23 -6.78 -1.94 -6.37
C TYR A 23 -7.99 -1.03 -6.10
N LEU A 24 -7.91 0.26 -6.47
CA LEU A 24 -8.99 1.23 -6.23
C LEU A 24 -10.26 0.89 -7.03
N LYS A 25 -10.13 0.29 -8.23
CA LYS A 25 -11.29 -0.21 -8.98
C LYS A 25 -11.97 -1.38 -8.26
N LEU A 26 -11.19 -2.31 -7.71
CA LEU A 26 -11.74 -3.43 -6.94
C LEU A 26 -12.47 -2.92 -5.69
N VAL A 27 -11.88 -1.99 -4.94
CA VAL A 27 -12.52 -1.32 -3.81
C VAL A 27 -13.83 -0.66 -4.24
N ALA A 28 -13.84 0.06 -5.36
CA ALA A 28 -15.05 0.71 -5.86
C ALA A 28 -16.17 -0.29 -6.22
N ILE A 29 -15.81 -1.43 -6.83
CA ILE A 29 -16.76 -2.51 -7.12
C ILE A 29 -17.34 -3.09 -5.83
N MET A 30 -16.52 -3.33 -4.81
CA MET A 30 -16.98 -3.79 -3.50
C MET A 30 -17.88 -2.74 -2.84
N GLN A 31 -17.51 -1.46 -2.92
CA GLN A 31 -18.21 -0.35 -2.28
C GLN A 31 -19.66 -0.20 -2.76
N LYS A 32 -19.98 -0.69 -3.96
CA LYS A 32 -21.35 -0.79 -4.48
C LYS A 32 -22.29 -1.59 -3.57
N PHE A 33 -21.75 -2.60 -2.86
CA PHE A 33 -22.53 -3.53 -2.04
C PHE A 33 -22.22 -3.42 -0.55
N VAL A 34 -21.23 -2.60 -0.15
CA VAL A 34 -20.89 -2.35 1.24
C VAL A 34 -21.72 -1.17 1.76
N ASP A 35 -22.53 -1.43 2.79
CA ASP A 35 -23.42 -0.43 3.40
C ASP A 35 -22.64 0.76 3.95
N GLN A 36 -21.57 0.49 4.72
CA GLN A 36 -20.69 1.51 5.29
C GLN A 36 -19.55 1.88 4.32
N SER A 37 -18.31 1.96 4.81
CA SER A 37 -17.12 2.30 4.03
C SER A 37 -16.07 1.20 4.10
N ILE A 38 -15.02 1.33 3.30
CA ILE A 38 -13.88 0.41 3.24
C ILE A 38 -12.62 1.19 3.64
N SER A 39 -11.78 0.59 4.50
CA SER A 39 -10.46 1.11 4.86
C SER A 39 -9.46 0.91 3.70
N ALA A 40 -9.67 1.63 2.60
CA ALA A 40 -8.88 1.50 1.39
C ALA A 40 -7.55 2.25 1.51
N ASN A 41 -6.43 1.56 1.25
CA ASN A 41 -5.10 2.15 1.33
C ASN A 41 -4.64 2.66 -0.04
N THR A 42 -3.68 3.58 -0.03
CA THR A 42 -2.92 3.97 -1.23
C THR A 42 -1.45 3.72 -0.99
N ASN A 43 -0.74 3.19 -1.98
CA ASN A 43 0.63 2.71 -1.82
C ASN A 43 1.53 3.31 -2.90
N TYR A 44 2.71 3.76 -2.50
CA TYR A 44 3.67 4.40 -3.40
C TYR A 44 5.09 3.96 -3.08
N ASP A 45 5.81 3.51 -4.10
CA ASP A 45 7.22 3.18 -4.01
C ASP A 45 8.03 4.33 -4.64
N PRO A 46 8.75 5.15 -3.85
CA PRO A 46 9.50 6.30 -4.37
C PRO A 46 10.54 5.93 -5.43
N VAL A 47 11.09 4.71 -5.39
CA VAL A 47 12.12 4.22 -6.33
C VAL A 47 11.58 4.10 -7.75
N ARG A 48 10.26 3.97 -7.92
CA ARG A 48 9.59 3.89 -9.23
C ARG A 48 9.48 5.24 -9.93
N TYR A 49 9.81 6.35 -9.27
CA TYR A 49 9.65 7.70 -9.79
C TYR A 49 11.01 8.39 -9.96
N ALA A 50 11.10 9.23 -10.99
CA ALA A 50 12.31 10.01 -11.25
C ALA A 50 12.64 10.90 -10.04
N GLY A 51 13.88 10.82 -9.55
CA GLY A 51 14.35 11.57 -8.40
C GLY A 51 13.96 10.99 -7.04
N GLY A 52 13.45 9.75 -6.98
CA GLY A 52 13.18 9.06 -5.72
C GLY A 52 12.06 9.69 -4.89
N ARG A 53 11.14 10.40 -5.54
CA ARG A 53 10.05 11.14 -4.89
C ARG A 53 8.76 10.95 -5.66
N VAL A 54 7.67 10.73 -4.94
CA VAL A 54 6.34 10.58 -5.55
C VAL A 54 5.84 11.96 -5.99
N PRO A 55 5.52 12.18 -7.28
CA PRO A 55 5.02 13.47 -7.74
C PRO A 55 3.62 13.76 -7.18
N MET A 56 3.39 14.98 -6.67
CA MET A 56 2.07 15.42 -6.18
C MET A 56 0.94 15.23 -7.20
N LYS A 57 1.25 15.35 -8.49
CA LYS A 57 0.31 15.10 -9.58
C LYS A 57 -0.26 13.68 -9.56
N ILE A 58 0.54 12.69 -9.19
CA ILE A 58 0.10 11.29 -9.07
C ILE A 58 -0.84 11.14 -7.87
N LEU A 59 -0.47 11.70 -6.72
CA LEU A 59 -1.28 11.63 -5.50
C LEU A 59 -2.68 12.24 -5.71
N LEU A 60 -2.74 13.42 -6.34
CA LEU A 60 -4.00 14.10 -6.63
C LEU A 60 -4.81 13.36 -7.68
N LYS A 61 -4.16 12.76 -8.69
CA LYS A 61 -4.84 11.92 -9.69
C LYS A 61 -5.51 10.72 -9.03
N ASP A 62 -4.81 10.02 -8.14
CA ASP A 62 -5.34 8.83 -7.46
C ASP A 62 -6.49 9.20 -6.52
N LEU A 63 -6.39 10.33 -5.79
CA LEU A 63 -7.48 10.87 -4.99
C LEU A 63 -8.72 11.19 -5.81
N LEU A 64 -8.56 11.90 -6.94
CA LEU A 64 -9.67 12.24 -7.84
C LEU A 64 -10.27 11.00 -8.51
N ASN A 65 -9.45 10.00 -8.84
CA ASN A 65 -9.91 8.72 -9.36
C ASN A 65 -10.75 7.96 -8.33
N ALA A 66 -10.28 7.88 -7.08
CA ALA A 66 -11.03 7.24 -5.99
C ALA A 66 -12.39 7.92 -5.80
N TYR A 67 -12.40 9.26 -5.76
CA TYR A 67 -13.64 10.04 -5.69
C TYR A 67 -14.57 9.77 -6.87
N LYS A 68 -14.05 9.79 -8.10
CA LYS A 68 -14.81 9.52 -9.33
C LYS A 68 -15.48 8.14 -9.33
N MET A 69 -14.83 7.13 -8.75
CA MET A 69 -15.35 5.76 -8.70
C MET A 69 -16.28 5.49 -7.52
N GLY A 70 -16.50 6.47 -6.64
CA GLY A 70 -17.39 6.33 -5.48
C GLY A 70 -16.76 5.64 -4.27
N VAL A 71 -15.42 5.64 -4.16
CA VAL A 71 -14.74 5.20 -2.94
C VAL A 71 -15.04 6.19 -1.82
N LYS A 72 -15.59 5.69 -0.70
CA LYS A 72 -16.09 6.55 0.39
C LYS A 72 -14.98 7.07 1.31
N THR A 73 -13.95 6.26 1.61
CA THR A 73 -12.83 6.66 2.48
C THR A 73 -11.50 6.12 1.97
N LEU A 74 -10.43 6.89 2.16
CA LEU A 74 -9.04 6.43 2.06
C LEU A 74 -8.43 6.43 3.47
N TYR A 75 -7.73 5.36 3.81
CA TYR A 75 -7.22 5.14 5.16
C TYR A 75 -5.74 5.41 5.28
N TYR A 76 -4.86 4.44 5.00
CA TYR A 76 -3.43 4.65 5.04
C TYR A 76 -2.85 5.02 3.67
N HIS A 77 -1.84 5.87 3.74
CA HIS A 77 -0.92 6.17 2.66
C HIS A 77 0.41 5.51 2.98
N ASN A 78 0.72 4.41 2.30
CA ASN A 78 1.95 3.65 2.52
C ASN A 78 3.01 4.11 1.54
N THR A 79 4.15 4.54 2.07
CA THR A 79 5.34 4.86 1.29
C THR A 79 6.39 3.79 1.56
N ARG A 80 6.91 3.14 0.52
CA ARG A 80 7.97 2.16 0.68
C ARG A 80 9.24 2.85 1.20
N ASP A 81 9.78 2.35 2.30
CA ASP A 81 10.98 2.86 2.96
C ASP A 81 12.29 2.33 2.34
N GLY A 82 12.19 1.30 1.49
CA GLY A 82 13.36 0.67 0.86
C GLY A 82 14.11 -0.28 1.80
N ALA A 83 13.55 -0.61 2.96
CA ALA A 83 14.08 -1.68 3.79
C ALA A 83 13.92 -3.01 3.06
N ASN A 84 14.97 -3.83 3.06
CA ASN A 84 14.87 -5.20 2.60
C ASN A 84 14.01 -5.99 3.60
N ASP A 85 13.15 -6.89 3.13
CA ASP A 85 12.39 -7.86 3.95
C ASP A 85 13.31 -8.86 4.69
N ALA A 86 14.63 -8.63 4.70
CA ALA A 86 15.58 -9.31 5.55
C ALA A 86 15.32 -8.87 6.99
N GLN A 87 14.45 -9.62 7.65
CA GLN A 87 14.26 -9.62 9.10
C GLN A 87 15.50 -10.21 9.81
N ALA A 88 16.69 -9.76 9.44
CA ALA A 88 17.98 -10.13 10.05
C ALA A 88 18.51 -9.03 10.97
N ASP A 89 17.99 -7.80 10.87
CA ASP A 89 18.44 -6.65 11.67
C ASP A 89 17.49 -6.32 12.84
N MET A 90 16.56 -7.23 13.18
CA MET A 90 15.66 -7.10 14.34
C MET A 90 16.12 -7.91 15.56
N GLU A 91 17.37 -8.38 15.58
CA GLU A 91 18.00 -8.90 16.79
C GLU A 91 18.97 -7.83 17.35
N ASP A 92 18.55 -7.24 18.47
CA ASP A 92 19.41 -6.72 19.54
C ASP A 92 19.86 -5.23 19.59
N ASP A 93 19.07 -4.27 19.10
CA ASP A 93 19.33 -2.82 19.35
C ASP A 93 18.32 -2.10 20.26
N CYS A 94 17.62 -2.85 21.13
CA CYS A 94 16.72 -2.28 22.14
C CYS A 94 17.21 -2.52 23.58
N ALA A 95 18.52 -2.41 23.82
CA ALA A 95 19.12 -2.52 25.15
C ALA A 95 18.95 -1.26 26.03
N GLY A 96 18.26 -0.21 25.55
CA GLY A 96 17.98 1.00 26.32
C GLY A 96 16.54 1.43 26.15
N GLY A 97 15.70 1.19 27.17
CA GLY A 97 14.26 1.46 27.20
C GLY A 97 13.83 2.93 27.12
N ALA A 98 14.34 3.69 26.15
CA ALA A 98 14.02 5.10 25.91
C ALA A 98 13.18 5.34 24.64
N CYS A 99 13.01 4.35 23.76
CA CYS A 99 12.27 4.51 22.50
C CYS A 99 10.82 4.01 22.57
N LYS A 100 10.07 4.47 23.58
CA LYS A 100 8.60 4.46 23.58
C LYS A 100 8.08 5.79 24.11
N ILE A 101 8.04 6.80 23.23
CA ILE A 101 7.05 7.88 23.17
C ILE A 101 6.78 8.15 21.70
#